data_AF-A0A4Y2DTT4-F1
#
_entry.id   AF-A0A4Y2DTT4-F1
#
_cell.length_a   1.000
_cell.length_b   1.000
_cell.length_c   1.000
_cell.angle_alpha   90.00
_cell.angle_beta   90.00
_cell.angle_gamma   90.00
#
_symmetry.space_group_name_H-M   'P 1'
#
loop_
_entity.id
_entity.type
_entity.pdbx_description
1 polymer ?
#
loop_
_entity_poly.entity_id
_entity_poly.type
_entity_poly.pdbx_seq_one_letter_code
_entity_poly.pdbx_strand_id
1 'polypeptide(L)'
;MDQWATVLFTDESRFSLNTDSRSTFIWLEPETRYLPSNVREIDYYGGGAGIMLDGRTPLHVFERGTVTGVRYRDEILKPYVRLFRGAVGLEFILMDDNARPHRALLVDEFLESEDIRRMDWPAISPDLNPIEHVWDALGRAIATRNHIREPSRK
;
A
#
# COMPACT_ATOMS: atom_id res chain seq x y z
N MET A 1 9.75 9.31 -25.23
CA MET A 1 8.83 8.51 -24.39
C MET A 1 9.39 8.35 -22.97
N ASP A 2 10.45 9.10 -22.62
CA ASP A 2 11.32 8.82 -21.47
C ASP A 2 10.94 9.57 -20.18
N GLN A 3 9.87 10.39 -20.21
CA GLN A 3 9.47 11.20 -19.06
C GLN A 3 9.05 10.36 -17.84
N TRP A 4 8.57 9.14 -18.06
CA TRP A 4 8.11 8.25 -16.99
C TRP A 4 9.24 7.39 -16.41
N ALA A 5 10.40 7.35 -17.06
CA ALA A 5 11.53 6.57 -16.61
C ALA A 5 12.14 7.12 -15.32
N THR A 6 11.87 8.38 -14.97
CA THR A 6 12.38 9.05 -13.77
C THR A 6 11.33 9.20 -12.66
N VAL A 7 10.12 8.66 -12.86
CA VAL A 7 9.00 8.76 -11.90
C VAL A 7 8.90 7.48 -11.07
N LEU A 8 8.95 7.61 -9.76
CA LEU A 8 8.64 6.53 -8.82
C LEU A 8 7.18 6.67 -8.36
N PHE A 9 6.34 5.74 -8.76
CA PHE A 9 4.95 5.62 -8.33
C PHE A 9 4.89 4.85 -7.01
N THR A 10 4.43 5.48 -5.94
CA THR A 10 4.27 4.87 -4.62
C THR A 10 2.81 4.83 -4.19
N ASP A 11 2.45 3.80 -3.44
CA ASP A 11 1.12 3.65 -2.85
C ASP A 11 1.14 2.65 -1.68
N GLU A 12 0.11 2.70 -0.85
CA GLU A 12 -0.13 1.77 0.25
C GLU A 12 -1.41 0.96 0.04
N SER A 13 -1.27 -0.36 0.09
CA SER A 13 -2.40 -1.28 0.01
C SER A 13 -2.60 -2.09 1.28
N ARG A 14 -3.84 -2.54 1.50
CA ARG A 14 -4.22 -3.37 2.64
C ARG A 14 -4.64 -4.75 2.15
N PHE A 15 -3.99 -5.78 2.68
CA PHE A 15 -4.32 -7.16 2.40
C PHE A 15 -4.78 -7.87 3.67
N SER A 16 -5.80 -8.71 3.55
CA SER A 16 -6.13 -9.68 4.60
C SER A 16 -5.47 -11.01 4.26
N LEU A 17 -4.79 -11.60 5.25
CA LEU A 17 -4.24 -12.95 5.13
C LEU A 17 -5.25 -14.04 5.47
N ASN A 18 -6.39 -13.67 6.07
CA ASN A 18 -7.47 -14.60 6.36
C ASN A 18 -8.39 -14.69 5.13
N THR A 19 -8.45 -15.87 4.50
CA THR A 19 -9.45 -16.15 3.48
C THR A 19 -10.82 -16.28 4.11
N ASP A 20 -11.59 -15.21 4.02
CA ASP A 20 -13.02 -15.39 3.72
C ASP A 20 -13.57 -14.15 3.01
N SER A 21 -12.92 -13.76 1.92
CA SER A 21 -13.52 -12.82 0.95
C SER A 21 -14.70 -13.44 0.19
N ARG A 22 -15.07 -14.71 0.46
CA ARG A 22 -16.42 -15.16 0.19
C ARG A 22 -17.32 -14.58 1.27
N SER A 23 -18.30 -13.78 0.86
CA SER A 23 -19.43 -13.40 1.69
C SER A 23 -20.01 -14.64 2.37
N THR A 24 -19.57 -14.91 3.59
CA THR A 24 -20.14 -15.97 4.41
C THR A 24 -21.47 -15.43 4.90
N PHE A 25 -22.56 -15.89 4.30
CA PHE A 25 -23.90 -15.63 4.83
C PHE A 25 -24.02 -16.34 6.17
N ILE A 26 -23.91 -15.59 7.26
CA ILE A 26 -24.25 -16.07 8.60
C ILE A 26 -25.73 -15.80 8.79
N TRP A 27 -26.54 -16.86 8.84
CA TRP A 27 -27.95 -16.73 9.23
C TRP A 27 -27.99 -16.40 10.73
N LEU A 28 -28.41 -15.18 11.04
CA LEU A 28 -28.50 -14.66 12.41
C LEU A 28 -29.93 -14.81 12.91
N GLU A 29 -30.10 -15.41 14.08
CA GLU A 29 -31.32 -15.23 14.86
C GLU A 29 -31.32 -13.82 15.47
N PRO A 30 -32.49 -13.14 15.60
CA PRO A 30 -32.58 -11.84 16.25
C PRO A 30 -31.85 -11.83 17.60
N GLU A 31 -31.12 -10.75 17.90
CA GLU A 31 -30.34 -10.54 19.14
C GLU A 31 -29.02 -11.32 19.31
N THR A 32 -28.63 -12.19 18.36
CA THR A 32 -27.40 -13.01 18.49
C THR A 32 -26.13 -12.38 17.89
N ARG A 33 -26.19 -11.11 17.47
CA ARG A 33 -25.15 -10.44 16.66
C ARG A 33 -23.74 -10.41 17.29
N TYR A 34 -23.65 -10.32 18.61
CA TYR A 34 -22.37 -10.18 19.33
C TYR A 34 -21.89 -11.48 19.97
N LEU A 35 -22.55 -12.62 19.70
CA LEU A 35 -22.04 -13.90 20.19
C LEU A 35 -20.67 -14.20 19.55
N PRO A 36 -19.70 -14.75 20.29
CA PRO A 36 -18.39 -15.10 19.76
C PRO A 36 -18.43 -16.05 18.55
N SER A 37 -19.51 -16.84 18.40
CA SER A 37 -19.75 -17.70 17.23
C SER A 37 -20.08 -16.91 15.95
N ASN A 38 -20.51 -15.66 16.08
CA ASN A 38 -21.05 -14.79 15.03
C ASN A 38 -20.14 -13.58 14.74
N VAL A 39 -19.03 -13.45 15.48
CA VAL A 39 -18.00 -12.41 15.30
C VAL A 39 -16.72 -13.11 14.88
N ARG A 40 -16.17 -12.73 13.72
CA ARG A 40 -14.85 -13.19 13.28
C ARG A 40 -13.87 -12.04 13.27
N GLU A 41 -12.72 -12.28 13.89
CA GLU A 41 -11.59 -11.37 13.81
C GLU A 41 -10.91 -11.52 12.44
N ILE A 42 -10.74 -10.39 11.74
CA ILE A 42 -10.02 -10.33 10.47
C ILE A 42 -8.73 -9.55 10.73
N ASP A 43 -7.60 -10.24 10.65
CA ASP A 43 -6.31 -9.58 10.68
C ASP A 43 -6.01 -8.92 9.32
N TYR A 44 -5.76 -7.61 9.36
CA TYR A 44 -5.37 -6.81 8.19
C TYR A 44 -3.90 -6.40 8.33
N TYR A 45 -3.16 -6.55 7.23
CA TYR A 45 -1.81 -6.05 7.10
C TYR A 45 -1.80 -4.91 6.06
N GLY A 46 -1.20 -3.78 6.43
CA GLY A 46 -0.92 -2.70 5.49
C GLY A 46 0.50 -2.85 4.95
N GLY A 47 0.69 -2.59 3.66
CA GLY A 47 2.01 -2.54 3.05
C GLY A 47 2.13 -1.39 2.06
N GLY A 48 3.34 -0.89 1.89
CA GLY A 48 3.69 0.15 0.92
C GLY A 48 4.74 -0.35 -0.06
N ALA A 49 4.62 0.05 -1.32
CA ALA A 49 5.64 -0.22 -2.33
C ALA A 49 5.74 0.94 -3.32
N GLY A 50 6.85 0.97 -4.06
CA GLY A 50 7.08 1.86 -5.18
C GLY A 50 7.49 1.11 -6.44
N ILE A 51 7.01 1.55 -7.59
CA ILE A 51 7.40 1.05 -8.91
C ILE A 51 7.85 2.19 -9.82
N MET A 52 8.79 1.87 -10.69
CA MET A 52 9.41 2.75 -11.68
C MET A 52 9.60 1.94 -12.96
N LEU A 53 9.77 2.58 -14.11
CA LEU A 53 9.91 1.86 -15.39
C LEU A 53 11.01 0.79 -15.34
N ASP A 54 12.16 1.14 -14.76
CA ASP A 54 13.35 0.27 -14.69
C ASP A 54 13.61 -0.29 -13.28
N GLY A 55 12.62 -0.25 -12.38
CA GLY A 55 12.86 -0.70 -11.01
C GLY A 55 11.64 -0.77 -10.12
N ARG A 56 11.84 -1.33 -8.92
CA ARG A 56 10.83 -1.35 -7.85
C ARG A 56 11.51 -1.31 -6.50
N THR A 57 10.81 -0.77 -5.51
CA THR A 57 11.22 -0.90 -4.12
C THR A 57 10.94 -2.33 -3.62
N PRO A 58 11.61 -2.76 -2.54
CA PRO A 58 11.06 -3.83 -1.71
C PRO A 58 9.63 -3.50 -1.26
N LEU A 59 8.82 -4.54 -1.03
CA LEU A 59 7.52 -4.39 -0.38
C LEU A 59 7.75 -4.14 1.11
N HIS A 60 7.37 -2.95 1.59
CA HIS A 60 7.38 -2.64 3.01
C HIS A 60 6.07 -3.09 3.65
N VAL A 61 6.14 -3.78 4.79
CA VAL A 61 4.96 -4.19 5.56
C VAL A 61 4.93 -3.40 6.85
N PHE A 62 3.91 -2.58 7.03
CA PHE A 62 3.74 -1.81 8.24
C PHE A 62 3.32 -2.75 9.38
N GLU A 63 4.02 -2.67 10.51
CA GLU A 63 3.51 -3.25 11.75
C GLU A 63 2.18 -2.58 12.14
N ARG A 64 1.28 -3.34 12.80
CA ARG A 64 -0.12 -2.97 13.10
C ARG A 64 -0.24 -1.49 13.46
N GLY A 65 -1.24 -0.82 12.88
CA GLY A 65 -1.55 0.58 13.17
C GLY A 65 -1.89 1.38 11.91
N THR A 66 -2.03 2.69 12.09
CA THR A 66 -2.28 3.64 11.00
C THR A 66 -0.96 4.22 10.50
N VAL A 67 -0.85 4.41 9.19
CA VAL A 67 0.28 5.14 8.58
C VAL A 67 0.13 6.62 8.94
N THR A 68 1.06 7.14 9.73
CA THR A 68 1.15 8.57 10.06
C THR A 68 2.22 9.23 9.20
N GLY A 69 2.25 10.57 9.11
CA GLY A 69 3.31 11.26 8.37
C GLY A 69 4.71 10.89 8.87
N VAL A 70 4.87 10.70 10.19
CA VAL A 70 6.16 10.26 10.78
C VAL A 70 6.56 8.89 10.25
N ARG A 71 5.63 7.92 10.26
CA ARG A 71 5.88 6.57 9.73
C ARG A 71 6.18 6.62 8.24
N TYR A 72 5.41 7.38 7.47
CA TYR A 72 5.66 7.54 6.04
C TYR A 72 7.08 8.08 5.77
N ARG A 73 7.50 9.13 6.49
CA ARG A 73 8.87 9.67 6.37
C ARG A 73 9.93 8.62 6.75
N ASP A 74 9.80 7.99 7.90
CA ASP A 74 10.87 7.18 8.49
C ASP A 74 10.92 5.74 7.97
N GLU A 75 9.78 5.17 7.62
CA GLU A 75 9.65 3.79 7.14
C GLU A 75 9.58 3.70 5.61
N ILE A 76 9.17 4.76 4.90
CA ILE A 76 9.05 4.76 3.43
C ILE A 76 10.04 5.72 2.75
N LEU A 77 9.97 7.02 3.04
CA LEU A 77 10.73 8.03 2.30
C LEU A 77 12.24 7.91 2.50
N LYS A 78 12.69 7.87 3.77
CA LYS A 78 14.11 7.75 4.12
C LYS A 78 14.78 6.47 3.60
N PRO A 79 14.21 5.27 3.80
CA PRO A 79 14.88 4.03 3.41
C PRO A 79 14.76 3.73 1.92
N TYR A 80 13.68 4.15 1.23
CA TYR A 80 13.45 3.77 -0.16
C TYR A 80 13.54 4.96 -1.11
N VAL A 81 12.69 5.98 -0.95
CA VAL A 81 12.60 7.09 -1.92
C VAL A 81 13.92 7.85 -2.04
N ARG A 82 14.60 8.11 -0.93
CA ARG A 82 15.92 8.76 -0.91
C ARG A 82 16.97 7.99 -1.71
N LEU A 83 16.95 6.65 -1.66
CA LEU A 83 17.88 5.82 -2.43
C LEU A 83 17.65 5.98 -3.94
N PHE A 84 16.39 5.96 -4.37
CA PHE A 84 16.04 6.16 -5.78
C PHE A 84 16.37 7.58 -6.24
N ARG A 85 16.14 8.60 -5.40
CA ARG A 85 16.59 9.97 -5.68
C ARG A 85 18.09 10.06 -5.92
N GLY A 86 18.88 9.35 -5.10
CA GLY A 86 20.33 9.29 -5.25
C GLY A 86 20.79 8.55 -6.51
N ALA A 87 20.07 7.50 -6.91
CA ALA A 87 20.38 6.73 -8.11
C ALA A 87 20.00 7.45 -9.43
N VAL A 88 18.84 8.11 -9.45
CA VAL A 88 18.27 8.74 -10.65
C VAL A 88 18.79 10.16 -10.85
N GLY A 89 19.09 10.89 -9.77
CA GLY A 89 19.53 12.28 -9.85
C GLY A 89 18.37 13.28 -9.93
N LEU A 90 18.68 14.53 -10.34
CA LEU A 90 17.78 15.70 -10.25
C LEU A 90 16.46 15.54 -11.05
N GLU A 91 16.44 14.63 -12.01
CA GLU A 91 15.25 14.31 -12.80
C GLU A 91 14.27 13.38 -12.08
N PHE A 92 14.64 12.88 -10.89
CA PHE A 92 13.77 12.06 -10.08
C PHE A 92 12.50 12.81 -9.65
N ILE A 93 11.37 12.14 -9.82
CA ILE A 93 10.07 12.64 -9.39
C ILE A 93 9.40 11.55 -8.54
N LEU A 94 8.97 11.93 -7.35
CA LEU A 94 8.11 11.10 -6.51
C LEU A 94 6.65 11.32 -6.92
N MET A 95 5.92 10.25 -7.19
CA MET A 95 4.47 10.25 -7.30
C MET A 95 3.91 9.53 -6.07
N ASP A 96 3.16 10.28 -5.25
CA ASP A 96 2.32 9.75 -4.19
C ASP A 96 0.88 10.24 -4.34
N ASP A 97 -0.05 9.61 -3.63
CA ASP A 97 -1.41 10.14 -3.56
C ASP A 97 -1.48 11.35 -2.59
N ASN A 98 -2.56 12.11 -2.67
CA ASN A 98 -2.79 13.25 -1.76
C ASN A 98 -3.26 12.82 -0.35
N ALA A 99 -2.94 11.62 0.13
CA ALA A 99 -3.34 11.19 1.46
C ALA A 99 -2.77 12.10 2.56
N ARG A 100 -3.49 12.18 3.67
CA ARG A 100 -3.14 13.06 4.80
C ARG A 100 -1.70 12.85 5.32
N PRO A 101 -1.18 11.61 5.44
CA PRO A 101 0.21 11.40 5.86
C PRO A 101 1.23 12.00 4.88
N HIS A 102 0.96 11.96 3.57
CA HIS A 102 1.87 12.44 2.52
C HIS A 102 1.94 13.96 2.45
N ARG A 103 0.88 14.62 2.94
CA ARG A 103 0.75 16.08 3.02
C ARG A 103 1.01 16.63 4.43
N ALA A 104 1.65 15.85 5.28
CA ALA A 104 2.10 16.33 6.58
C ALA A 104 3.30 17.29 6.42
N LEU A 105 3.36 18.35 7.22
CA LEU A 105 4.44 19.36 7.14
C LEU A 105 5.85 18.73 7.19
N LEU A 106 6.07 17.78 8.11
CA LEU A 106 7.35 17.08 8.25
C LEU A 106 7.75 16.25 7.01
N VAL A 107 6.78 15.87 6.19
CA VAL A 107 7.01 15.16 4.93
C VAL A 107 7.42 16.15 3.87
N ASP A 108 6.71 17.27 3.75
CA ASP A 108 7.06 18.36 2.82
C ASP A 108 8.48 18.90 3.12
N GLU A 109 8.79 19.18 4.39
CA GLU A 109 10.13 19.60 4.84
C GLU A 109 11.22 18.58 4.47
N PHE A 110 10.91 17.28 4.61
CA PHE A 110 11.86 16.22 4.25
C PHE A 110 12.12 16.20 2.73
N LEU A 111 11.06 16.24 1.93
CA LEU A 111 11.18 16.24 0.46
C LEU A 111 11.96 17.45 -0.04
N GLU A 112 11.73 18.64 0.55
CA GLU A 112 12.49 19.84 0.25
C GLU A 112 13.97 19.68 0.63
N SER A 113 14.27 19.15 1.82
CA SER A 113 15.65 18.96 2.29
C SER A 113 16.47 17.97 1.46
N GLU A 114 15.81 16.99 0.83
CA GLU A 114 16.44 15.99 -0.05
C GLU A 114 16.35 16.38 -1.54
N ASP A 115 15.85 17.58 -1.85
CA ASP A 115 15.63 18.08 -3.22
C ASP A 115 14.86 17.08 -4.09
N ILE A 116 13.76 16.55 -3.52
CA ILE A 116 12.86 15.61 -4.17
C ILE A 116 11.64 16.37 -4.68
N ARG A 117 11.48 16.40 -6.01
CA ARG A 117 10.27 16.91 -6.63
C ARG A 117 9.14 15.91 -6.49
N ARG A 118 7.98 16.40 -6.08
CA ARG A 118 6.73 15.64 -6.05
C ARG A 118 5.90 15.97 -7.28
N MET A 119 5.28 14.96 -7.87
CA MET A 119 4.36 15.11 -8.99
C MET A 119 3.04 15.74 -8.51
N ASP A 120 2.51 16.67 -9.30
CA ASP A 120 1.14 17.14 -9.10
C ASP A 120 0.18 16.01 -9.51
N TRP A 121 -0.60 15.53 -8.54
CA TRP A 121 -1.52 14.42 -8.74
C TRP A 121 -2.96 14.85 -8.46
N PRO A 122 -3.94 14.53 -9.33
CA PRO A 122 -5.35 14.79 -9.05
C PRO A 122 -5.86 13.92 -7.90
N ALA A 123 -6.74 14.49 -7.08
CA ALA A 123 -7.37 13.74 -6.00
C ALA A 123 -8.31 12.66 -6.56
N ILE A 124 -8.37 11.50 -5.90
CA ILE A 124 -9.29 10.40 -6.23
C ILE A 124 -9.08 9.90 -7.67
N SER A 125 -7.82 9.68 -8.05
CA SER A 125 -7.48 9.13 -9.37
C SER A 125 -6.60 7.87 -9.23
N PRO A 126 -7.13 6.80 -8.61
CA PRO A 126 -6.41 5.54 -8.47
C PRO A 126 -6.17 4.88 -9.84
N ASP A 127 -7.08 5.09 -10.80
CA ASP A 127 -6.98 4.58 -12.18
C ASP A 127 -5.74 5.06 -12.93
N LEU A 128 -5.18 6.19 -12.52
CA LEU A 128 -3.97 6.75 -13.10
C LEU A 128 -2.69 6.16 -12.49
N ASN A 129 -2.78 5.48 -11.33
CA ASN A 129 -1.61 4.93 -10.64
C ASN A 129 -1.32 3.49 -11.11
N PRO A 130 -0.24 3.25 -11.88
CA PRO A 130 0.05 1.91 -12.41
C PRO A 130 0.31 0.86 -11.32
N ILE A 131 0.62 1.26 -10.08
CA ILE A 131 0.86 0.33 -8.98
C ILE A 131 -0.41 -0.41 -8.53
N GLU A 132 -1.59 0.13 -8.82
CA GLU A 132 -2.87 -0.52 -8.52
C GLU A 132 -3.00 -1.88 -9.24
N HIS A 133 -2.47 -1.98 -10.47
CA HIS A 133 -2.40 -3.26 -11.18
C HIS A 133 -1.48 -4.27 -10.48
N VAL A 134 -0.40 -3.79 -9.86
CA VAL A 134 0.51 -4.64 -9.07
C VAL A 134 -0.18 -5.13 -7.80
N TRP A 135 -0.95 -4.27 -7.13
CA TRP A 135 -1.75 -4.64 -5.97
C TRP A 135 -2.83 -5.66 -6.27
N ASP A 136 -3.55 -5.46 -7.37
CA ASP A 136 -4.57 -6.40 -7.84
C ASP A 136 -3.96 -7.78 -8.19
N ALA A 137 -2.79 -7.80 -8.85
CA ALA A 137 -2.05 -9.04 -9.10
C ALA A 137 -1.60 -9.72 -7.80
N LEU A 138 -1.09 -8.95 -6.83
CA LEU A 138 -0.67 -9.47 -5.52
C LEU A 138 -1.87 -10.04 -4.74
N GLY A 139 -3.00 -9.32 -4.71
CA GLY A 139 -4.23 -9.75 -4.07
C GLY A 139 -4.75 -11.08 -4.62
N ARG A 140 -4.76 -11.24 -5.95
CA ARG A 140 -5.10 -12.53 -6.59
C ARG A 140 -4.14 -13.66 -6.22
N ALA A 141 -2.84 -13.38 -6.16
CA ALA A 141 -1.84 -14.39 -5.82
C ALA A 141 -2.00 -14.86 -4.35
N ILE A 142 -2.28 -13.94 -3.43
CA ILE A 142 -2.58 -14.24 -2.02
C ILE A 142 -3.84 -15.10 -1.91
N ALA A 143 -4.93 -14.70 -2.58
CA ALA A 143 -6.19 -15.46 -2.57
C ALA A 143 -5.98 -16.90 -3.07
N THR A 144 -5.23 -17.08 -4.15
CA THR A 144 -4.91 -18.41 -4.71
C THR A 144 -4.13 -19.28 -3.72
N ARG A 145 -3.12 -18.72 -3.03
CA ARG A 145 -2.31 -19.48 -2.05
C ARG A 145 -3.14 -19.94 -0.85
N ASN A 146 -4.08 -19.13 -0.41
CA ASN A 146 -4.91 -19.45 0.75
C ASN A 146 -5.96 -20.52 0.42
N HIS A 147 -6.45 -20.60 -0.83
CA HIS A 147 -7.33 -21.69 -1.27
C HIS A 147 -6.69 -23.08 -1.19
N ILE A 148 -5.36 -23.19 -1.25
CA ILE A 148 -4.63 -24.47 -1.17
C ILE A 148 -4.51 -24.98 0.28
N ARG A 149 -4.73 -24.12 1.28
CA ARG A 149 -4.47 -24.42 2.70
C ARG A 149 -5.66 -24.97 3.48
N GLU A 150 -6.86 -25.08 2.91
CA GLU A 150 -7.96 -25.77 3.60
C GLU A 150 -7.82 -27.29 3.46
N PRO A 151 -7.54 -28.04 4.56
CA PRO A 151 -7.72 -29.48 4.52
C PRO A 151 -9.22 -29.77 4.49
N SER A 152 -9.64 -30.63 3.58
CA SER A 152 -10.98 -31.21 3.54
C SER A 152 -11.38 -31.69 4.95
N ARG A 153 -12.36 -31.02 5.57
CA ARG A 153 -13.00 -31.48 6.80
C ARG A 153 -13.59 -32.87 6.53
N LYS A 154 -13.00 -33.89 7.17
CA LYS A 154 -13.64 -35.19 7.37
C LYS A 154 -14.50 -35.15 8.62
#